data_AF-A0A075I1U3-F1
#
_entry.id   AF-A0A075I1U3-F1
#
_cell.length_a   1.000
_cell.length_b   1.000
_cell.length_c   1.000
_cell.angle_alpha   90.00
_cell.angle_beta   90.00
_cell.angle_gamma   90.00
#
_symmetry.space_group_name_H-M   'P 1'
#
loop_
_entity.id
_entity.type
_entity.pdbx_description
1 polymer ?
#
loop_
_entity_poly.entity_id
_entity_poly.type
_entity_poly.pdbx_seq_one_letter_code
_entity_poly.pdbx_strand_id
1 'polypeptide(L)'
;MSVSIQKSALRKHLLEKRDATSAELRGIVSEKIHENLKKNSSFINAQNIACYFPIGSEVDTHDVMLNILKQGKNLLLPRIVDNNIQFYIVSNLEKLERGSFEIMEPKDSCEKTKKLIVY
;
A
#
# COMPACT_ATOMS: atom_id res chain seq x y z
N MET A 1 17.50 11.63 -26.28
CA MET A 1 17.57 11.25 -24.85
C MET A 1 16.85 9.91 -24.69
N SER A 2 17.41 8.92 -24.00
CA SER A 2 16.75 7.60 -23.91
C SER A 2 15.53 7.66 -22.97
N VAL A 3 14.54 6.80 -23.23
CA VAL A 3 13.31 6.70 -22.41
C VAL A 3 13.64 6.44 -20.93
N SER A 4 14.69 5.66 -20.65
CA SER A 4 15.13 5.37 -19.28
C SER A 4 15.56 6.63 -18.53
N ILE A 5 16.33 7.51 -19.21
CA ILE A 5 16.80 8.77 -18.63
C ILE A 5 15.62 9.71 -18.35
N GLN A 6 14.67 9.80 -19.28
CA GLN A 6 13.47 10.63 -19.09
C GLN A 6 12.60 10.13 -17.91
N LYS A 7 12.42 8.80 -17.77
CA LYS A 7 11.71 8.21 -16.62
C LYS A 7 12.44 8.49 -15.30
N SER A 8 13.77 8.39 -15.28
CA SER A 8 14.56 8.67 -14.08
C SER A 8 14.44 10.14 -13.65
N ALA A 9 14.55 11.07 -14.60
CA ALA A 9 14.41 12.50 -14.32
C ALA A 9 13.00 12.83 -13.77
N LEU A 10 11.95 12.25 -14.37
CA LEU A 10 10.57 12.46 -13.93
C LEU A 10 10.33 11.89 -12.52
N ARG A 11 10.84 10.69 -12.21
CA ARG A 11 10.70 10.09 -10.88
C ARG A 11 11.35 10.96 -9.80
N LYS A 12 12.55 11.48 -10.07
CA LYS A 12 13.24 12.38 -9.14
C LYS A 12 12.41 13.64 -8.88
N HIS A 13 11.95 14.30 -9.94
CA HIS A 13 11.13 15.51 -9.82
C HIS A 13 9.81 15.29 -9.06
N LEU A 14 9.12 14.17 -9.30
CA LEU A 14 7.88 13.85 -8.60
C LEU A 14 8.12 13.50 -7.13
N LEU A 15 9.22 12.79 -6.82
CA LEU A 15 9.60 12.47 -5.45
C LEU A 15 9.90 13.75 -4.65
N GLU A 16 10.68 14.67 -5.21
CA GLU A 16 11.00 15.96 -4.58
C GLU A 16 9.73 16.77 -4.25
N LYS A 17 8.76 16.80 -5.17
CA LYS A 17 7.47 17.46 -4.91
C LYS A 17 6.65 16.78 -3.80
N ARG A 18 6.67 15.45 -3.77
CA ARG A 18 5.96 14.68 -2.74
C ARG A 18 6.58 14.90 -1.36
N ASP A 19 7.91 14.86 -1.28
CA ASP A 19 8.68 15.11 -0.06
C ASP A 19 8.51 16.55 0.47
N ALA A 20 8.34 17.52 -0.43
CA ALA A 20 8.05 18.91 -0.07
C ALA A 20 6.62 19.15 0.45
N THR A 21 5.71 18.17 0.33
CA THR A 21 4.35 18.28 0.88
C THR A 21 4.39 18.12 2.39
N SER A 22 3.82 19.03 3.18
CA SER A 22 3.86 18.94 4.65
C SER A 22 3.15 17.70 5.18
N ALA A 23 3.59 17.17 6.33
CA ALA A 23 2.95 16.03 6.98
C ALA A 23 1.46 16.28 7.28
N GLU A 24 1.11 17.49 7.71
CA GLU A 24 -0.27 17.91 7.96
C GLU A 24 -1.12 17.83 6.68
N LEU A 25 -0.66 18.43 5.59
CA LEU A 25 -1.40 18.41 4.32
C LEU A 25 -1.51 16.98 3.78
N ARG A 26 -0.45 16.17 3.92
CA ARG A 26 -0.50 14.75 3.56
C ARG A 26 -1.56 14.00 4.37
N GLY A 27 -1.68 14.25 5.67
CA GLY A 27 -2.73 13.67 6.51
C GLY A 27 -4.13 14.02 6.01
N ILE A 28 -4.41 15.32 5.80
CA ILE A 28 -5.71 15.81 5.32
C ILE A 28 -6.08 15.18 3.95
N VAL A 29 -5.11 15.15 3.03
CA VAL A 29 -5.34 14.58 1.69
C VAL A 29 -5.50 13.06 1.75
N SER A 30 -4.76 12.37 2.63
CA SER A 30 -4.88 10.92 2.81
C SER A 30 -6.25 10.53 3.36
N GLU A 31 -6.76 11.26 4.35
CA GLU A 31 -8.11 11.08 4.87
C GLU A 31 -9.17 11.29 3.76
N LYS A 32 -9.02 12.35 2.96
CA LYS A 32 -9.94 12.60 1.83
C LYS A 32 -9.90 11.49 0.78
N ILE A 33 -8.72 10.92 0.50
CA ILE A 33 -8.58 9.76 -0.38
C ILE A 33 -9.29 8.55 0.21
N HIS A 34 -9.14 8.31 1.52
CA HIS A 34 -9.81 7.22 2.23
C HIS A 34 -11.34 7.35 2.17
N GLU A 35 -11.88 8.54 2.39
CA GLU A 35 -13.33 8.80 2.30
C GLU A 35 -13.89 8.58 0.88
N ASN A 36 -13.11 8.90 -0.15
CA ASN A 36 -13.49 8.60 -1.52
C ASN A 36 -13.46 7.10 -1.82
N LEU A 37 -12.44 6.38 -1.32
CA LEU A 37 -12.32 4.93 -1.43
C LEU A 37 -13.52 4.20 -0.81
N LYS A 38 -13.99 4.64 0.36
CA LYS A 38 -15.18 4.06 1.03
C LYS A 38 -16.44 4.12 0.17
N LYS A 39 -16.54 5.09 -0.73
CA LYS A 39 -17.70 5.29 -1.62
C LYS A 39 -17.53 4.58 -2.96
N ASN A 40 -16.36 4.01 -3.24
CA ASN A 40 -16.09 3.33 -4.49
C ASN A 40 -16.71 1.93 -4.49
N SER A 41 -17.53 1.61 -5.50
CA SER A 41 -18.22 0.32 -5.61
C SER A 41 -17.27 -0.87 -5.72
N SER A 42 -16.13 -0.73 -6.42
CA SER A 42 -15.12 -1.79 -6.52
C SER A 42 -14.52 -2.10 -5.14
N PHE A 43 -14.27 -1.07 -4.32
CA PHE A 43 -13.78 -1.25 -2.95
C PHE A 43 -14.84 -1.88 -2.02
N ILE A 44 -16.08 -1.39 -2.10
CA ILE A 44 -17.22 -1.90 -1.31
C ILE A 44 -17.48 -3.38 -1.61
N ASN A 45 -17.41 -3.79 -2.88
CA ASN A 45 -17.74 -5.15 -3.30
C ASN A 45 -16.55 -6.13 -3.21
N ALA A 46 -15.31 -5.64 -3.13
CA ALA A 46 -14.13 -6.51 -3.07
C ALA A 46 -14.02 -7.27 -1.73
N GLN A 47 -13.77 -8.58 -1.79
CA GLN A 47 -13.46 -9.39 -0.61
C GLN A 47 -11.96 -9.48 -0.33
N ASN A 48 -11.13 -9.36 -1.37
CA ASN A 48 -9.68 -9.38 -1.28
C ASN A 48 -9.16 -8.03 -1.75
N ILE A 49 -8.43 -7.32 -0.90
CA ILE A 49 -7.93 -5.98 -1.20
C ILE A 49 -6.43 -5.94 -0.96
N ALA A 50 -5.67 -5.73 -2.03
CA ALA A 50 -4.24 -5.46 -1.95
C ALA A 50 -4.00 -4.00 -1.60
N CYS A 51 -3.21 -3.78 -0.55
CA CYS A 51 -2.76 -2.48 -0.11
C CYS A 51 -1.22 -2.48 -0.02
N TYR A 52 -0.63 -1.30 0.12
CA TYR A 52 0.79 -1.15 0.42
C TYR A 52 0.94 -0.51 1.80
N PHE A 53 2.04 -0.83 2.48
CA PHE A 53 2.41 -0.15 3.71
C PHE A 53 3.13 1.16 3.34
N PRO A 54 2.67 2.33 3.81
CA PRO A 54 3.15 3.61 3.30
C PRO A 54 4.56 3.89 3.83
N ILE A 55 5.42 4.45 2.98
CA ILE A 55 6.77 4.89 3.37
C ILE A 55 7.06 6.35 3.02
N GLY A 56 7.86 7.00 3.86
CA GLY A 56 8.31 8.37 3.63
C GLY A 56 7.15 9.37 3.52
N SER A 57 7.03 9.99 2.35
CA SER A 57 6.02 11.01 2.03
C SER A 57 4.79 10.47 1.27
N GLU A 58 4.59 9.16 1.29
CA GLU A 58 3.43 8.53 0.65
C GLU A 58 2.10 8.91 1.29
N VAL A 59 1.02 8.61 0.56
CA VAL A 59 -0.34 8.71 1.11
C VAL A 59 -0.45 7.71 2.25
N ASP A 60 -0.94 8.16 3.38
CA ASP A 60 -1.14 7.28 4.52
C ASP A 60 -2.31 6.32 4.24
N THR A 61 -2.01 5.03 4.21
CA THR A 61 -2.98 3.95 3.99
C THR A 61 -3.35 3.23 5.28
N HIS A 62 -2.87 3.66 6.45
CA HIS A 62 -3.11 2.97 7.72
C HIS A 62 -4.61 2.82 8.03
N ASP A 63 -5.37 3.92 7.91
CA ASP A 63 -6.82 3.90 8.13
C ASP A 63 -7.56 3.05 7.09
N VAL A 64 -7.06 3.01 5.85
CA VAL A 64 -7.59 2.12 4.80
C VAL A 64 -7.43 0.66 5.23
N MET A 65 -6.23 0.27 5.68
CA MET A 65 -5.94 -1.09 6.13
C MET A 65 -6.80 -1.48 7.35
N LEU A 66 -6.89 -0.61 8.35
CA LEU A 66 -7.75 -0.84 9.53
C LEU A 66 -9.22 -1.01 9.15
N ASN A 67 -9.72 -0.18 8.23
CA ASN A 67 -11.09 -0.28 7.74
C ASN A 67 -11.35 -1.59 6.98
N ILE A 68 -10.40 -2.06 6.16
CA ILE A 68 -10.50 -3.36 5.47
C ILE A 68 -10.66 -4.50 6.50
N LEU A 69 -9.79 -4.51 7.51
CA LEU A 69 -9.83 -5.50 8.59
C LEU A 69 -11.13 -5.43 9.39
N LYS A 70 -11.59 -4.23 9.74
CA LYS A 70 -12.84 -4.01 10.49
C LYS A 70 -14.07 -4.50 9.72
N GLN A 71 -14.04 -4.45 8.39
CA GLN A 71 -15.11 -4.95 7.53
C GLN A 71 -15.05 -6.47 7.32
N GLY A 72 -14.07 -7.18 7.92
CA GLY A 72 -13.90 -8.62 7.76
C GLY A 72 -13.41 -9.03 6.37
N LYS A 73 -12.87 -8.08 5.59
CA LYS A 73 -12.30 -8.33 4.27
C LYS A 73 -10.85 -8.81 4.40
N ASN A 74 -10.35 -9.49 3.39
CA ASN A 74 -8.96 -9.95 3.34
C ASN A 74 -8.04 -8.80 2.92
N LEU A 75 -7.23 -8.31 3.86
CA LEU A 75 -6.14 -7.39 3.58
C LEU A 75 -4.93 -8.16 3.04
N LEU A 76 -4.42 -7.77 1.88
CA LEU A 76 -3.24 -8.34 1.26
C LEU A 76 -2.12 -7.30 1.24
N LEU A 77 -0.95 -7.62 1.80
CA LEU A 77 0.24 -6.76 1.71
C LEU A 77 1.32 -7.43 0.84
N PRO A 78 2.04 -6.65 0.00
CA PRO A 78 3.13 -7.15 -0.79
C PRO A 78 4.36 -7.43 0.07
N ARG A 79 5.11 -8.44 -0.33
CA ARG A 79 6.42 -8.80 0.19
C ARG A 79 7.33 -9.19 -0.96
N ILE A 80 8.59 -8.77 -0.92
CA ILE A 80 9.56 -9.14 -1.96
C ILE A 80 10.22 -10.47 -1.57
N VAL A 81 10.07 -11.48 -2.42
CA VAL A 81 10.71 -12.79 -2.28
C VAL A 81 11.39 -13.11 -3.60
N ASP A 82 12.71 -13.32 -3.59
CA ASP A 82 13.51 -13.63 -4.79
C ASP A 82 13.26 -12.68 -5.98
N ASN A 83 13.30 -11.36 -5.74
CA ASN A 83 12.98 -10.30 -6.72
C ASN A 83 11.54 -10.33 -7.28
N ASN A 84 10.63 -11.11 -6.71
CA ASN A 84 9.22 -11.16 -7.10
C ASN A 84 8.33 -10.60 -5.99
N ILE A 85 7.25 -9.91 -6.39
CA ILE A 85 6.23 -9.43 -5.45
C ILE A 85 5.28 -10.59 -5.16
N GLN A 86 5.17 -10.98 -3.89
CA GLN A 86 4.19 -11.94 -3.40
C GLN A 86 3.22 -11.25 -2.44
N PHE A 87 1.93 -11.58 -2.52
CA PHE A 87 0.91 -11.03 -1.63
C PHE A 87 0.55 -12.03 -0.53
N TYR A 88 0.48 -11.53 0.69
CA TYR A 88 0.16 -12.33 1.88
C TYR A 88 -1.06 -11.75 2.57
N ILE A 89 -1.93 -12.64 3.08
CA ILE A 89 -3.11 -12.23 3.85
C ILE A 89 -2.65 -11.79 5.24
N VAL A 90 -3.06 -10.59 5.63
CA VAL A 90 -2.73 -9.99 6.91
C VAL A 90 -4.00 -9.90 7.73
N SER A 91 -4.02 -10.55 8.89
CA SER A 91 -5.16 -10.52 9.81
C SER A 91 -5.01 -9.48 10.92
N ASN A 92 -3.78 -8.97 11.15
CA ASN A 92 -3.49 -7.94 12.14
C ASN A 92 -2.20 -7.19 11.71
N LEU A 93 -2.26 -5.85 11.68
CA LEU A 93 -1.13 -4.97 11.36
C LEU A 93 0.00 -5.02 12.41
N GLU A 94 -0.30 -5.37 13.66
CA GLU A 94 0.70 -5.52 14.73
C GLU A 94 1.54 -6.79 14.59
N LYS A 95 1.09 -7.75 13.76
CA LYS A 95 1.84 -8.98 13.48
C LYS A 95 2.84 -8.82 12.35
N LEU A 96 2.97 -7.62 11.77
CA LEU A 96 3.96 -7.33 10.74
C LEU A 96 5.36 -7.28 11.34
N GLU A 97 6.36 -7.74 10.59
CA GLU A 97 7.78 -7.66 10.93
C GLU A 97 8.48 -6.68 10.01
N ARG A 98 9.56 -6.06 10.47
CA ARG A 98 10.37 -5.18 9.61
C ARG A 98 11.07 -6.05 8.56
N GLY A 99 10.68 -5.89 7.29
CA GLY A 99 11.21 -6.60 6.15
C GLY A 99 12.33 -5.85 5.43
N SER A 100 12.56 -6.22 4.17
CA SER A 100 13.53 -5.52 3.32
C SER A 100 13.07 -4.07 3.07
N PHE A 101 14.01 -3.13 2.94
CA PHE A 101 13.73 -1.69 2.73
C PHE A 101 13.06 -0.94 3.91
N GLU A 102 13.17 -1.45 5.14
CA GLU A 102 12.56 -0.88 6.36
C GLU A 102 11.02 -0.82 6.35
N ILE A 103 10.38 -1.58 5.46
CA ILE A 103 8.92 -1.68 5.33
C ILE A 103 8.40 -2.78 6.27
N MET A 104 7.22 -2.58 6.86
CA MET A 104 6.54 -3.61 7.64
C MET A 104 5.95 -4.67 6.69
N GLU A 105 6.55 -5.86 6.68
CA GLU A 105 6.16 -7.01 5.86
C GLU A 105 5.45 -8.08 6.71
N PRO A 106 4.50 -8.83 6.12
CA PRO A 106 3.89 -9.97 6.79
C PRO A 106 4.89 -11.13 7.00
N LYS A 107 4.80 -11.78 8.18
CA LYS A 107 5.63 -12.94 8.53
C LYS A 107 5.48 -14.05 7.51
N ASP A 108 6.51 -14.88 7.39
CA ASP A 108 6.49 -16.03 6.47
C ASP A 108 5.45 -17.10 6.84
N SER A 109 4.94 -17.05 8.08
CA SER A 109 3.83 -17.88 8.57
C SER A 109 2.44 -17.41 8.09
N CYS A 110 2.32 -16.27 7.42
CA CYS A 110 1.05 -15.78 6.87
C CYS A 110 0.64 -16.57 5.63
N GLU A 111 -0.66 -16.82 5.49
CA GLU A 111 -1.18 -17.59 4.36
C GLU A 111 -0.97 -16.82 3.03
N LYS A 112 -0.30 -17.48 2.09
CA LYS A 112 -0.10 -16.97 0.73
C LYS A 112 -1.43 -17.02 -0.03
N THR A 113 -1.81 -15.91 -0.65
CA THR A 113 -2.97 -15.94 -1.53
C THR A 113 -2.66 -16.74 -2.80
N LYS A 114 -3.54 -17.68 -3.14
CA LYS A 114 -3.40 -18.53 -4.35
C LYS A 114 -3.93 -17.85 -5.63
N LYS A 115 -4.56 -16.67 -5.51
CA LYS A 115 -5.11 -15.93 -6.67
C LYS A 115 -5.34 -14.45 -6.31
N LEU A 116 -4.55 -13.55 -6.93
CA LEU A 116 -4.98 -12.16 -7.12
C LEU A 116 -5.70 -12.08 -8.46
N ILE A 117 -6.95 -11.63 -8.46
CA ILE A 117 -7.59 -11.10 -9.66
C ILE A 117 -7.36 -9.60 -9.59
N VAL A 118 -6.44 -9.10 -10.42
CA VAL A 118 -6.23 -7.66 -10.62
C VAL A 118 -7.24 -7.23 -11.68
N TYR A 119 -8.19 -6.38 -11.32
CA TYR A 119 -9.09 -5.70 -12.27
C TYR A 119 -8.41 -4.43 -12.80
#